data_AF-A0A538N209-F1
#
_entry.id   AF-A0A538N209-F1
#
_cell.length_a   1.000
_cell.length_b   1.000
_cell.length_c   1.000
_cell.angle_alpha   90.00
_cell.angle_beta   90.00
_cell.angle_gamma   90.00
#
_symmetry.space_group_name_H-M   'P 1'
#
loop_
_entity.id
_entity.type
_entity.pdbx_description
1 polymer ?
#
loop_
_entity_poly.entity_id
_entity_poly.type
_entity_poly.pdbx_seq_one_letter_code
_entity_poly.pdbx_strand_id
1 'polypeptide(L)'
;MSGPVDDRRAWRFGQAVPPRRLIETRQYVLDSDWGKAQPRADAQNDYLAKHSWQEYARWHLGLTDGATDETKTRYAFIYGDLRRLHRTGLIACVYRASEWRHKDIELAAHDLLQLLDKATGLMPRRVKATLQRSSLTDS
;
A
#
# COMPACT_ATOMS: atom_id res chain seq x y z
N MET A 1 12.23 -3.22 36.46
CA MET A 1 11.85 -2.08 35.61
C MET A 1 12.19 -2.42 34.17
N SER A 2 11.29 -3.10 33.45
CA SER A 2 11.40 -3.29 31.99
C SER A 2 10.42 -2.34 31.33
N GLY A 3 10.95 -1.33 30.63
CA GLY A 3 10.13 -0.46 29.78
C GLY A 3 9.66 -1.21 28.53
N PRO A 4 8.58 -0.75 27.87
CA PRO A 4 8.13 -1.35 26.62
C PRO A 4 9.22 -1.19 25.55
N VAL A 5 9.60 -2.31 24.94
CA VAL A 5 10.48 -2.34 23.76
C VAL A 5 9.76 -1.61 22.65
N ASP A 6 10.20 -0.38 22.41
CA ASP A 6 9.73 0.48 21.35
C ASP A 6 10.32 0.00 20.02
N ASP A 7 9.54 -0.78 19.28
CA ASP A 7 9.86 -1.38 17.98
C ASP A 7 9.87 -0.36 16.81
N ARG A 8 10.06 0.93 17.12
CA ARG A 8 10.18 2.03 16.15
C ARG A 8 11.56 2.13 15.47
N ARG A 9 12.44 1.15 15.67
CA ARG A 9 13.83 1.12 15.14
C ARG A 9 14.01 0.31 13.86
N ALA A 10 12.95 -0.05 13.15
CA ALA A 10 13.06 -0.97 12.02
C ALA A 10 12.72 -0.36 10.64
N TRP A 11 12.34 0.91 10.52
CA TRP A 11 11.86 1.45 9.22
C TRP A 11 12.18 2.94 9.04
N ARG A 12 12.81 3.32 7.92
CA ARG A 12 13.01 4.73 7.52
C ARG A 12 12.15 5.06 6.30
N PHE A 13 11.64 6.29 6.24
CA PHE A 13 10.86 6.82 5.11
C PHE A 13 11.69 6.87 3.82
N GLY A 14 11.23 6.20 2.76
CA GLY A 14 11.86 6.22 1.44
C GLY A 14 11.38 7.41 0.60
N GLN A 15 12.32 8.20 0.05
CA GLN A 15 12.05 9.22 -0.96
C GLN A 15 11.75 8.55 -2.31
N ALA A 16 10.53 8.06 -2.47
CA ALA A 16 10.01 7.50 -3.70
C ALA A 16 9.02 8.50 -4.31
N VAL A 17 9.18 8.83 -5.60
CA VAL A 17 8.18 9.61 -6.35
C VAL A 17 6.80 9.04 -6.06
N PRO A 18 5.86 9.84 -5.51
CA PRO A 18 4.69 9.27 -4.89
C PRO A 18 3.80 8.60 -5.95
N PRO A 19 3.29 7.38 -5.72
CA PRO A 19 2.36 6.65 -6.60
C PRO A 19 1.16 7.45 -7.13
N ARG A 20 0.89 8.62 -6.53
CA ARG A 20 -0.01 9.67 -7.03
C ARG A 20 0.17 9.96 -8.52
N ARG A 21 1.41 10.03 -9.04
CA ARG A 21 1.64 10.29 -10.49
C ARG A 21 1.09 9.17 -11.38
N LEU A 22 1.16 7.90 -10.94
CA LEU A 22 0.58 6.78 -11.67
C LEU A 22 -0.95 6.87 -11.70
N ILE A 23 -1.56 7.35 -10.61
CA ILE A 23 -3.02 7.59 -10.54
C ILE A 23 -3.42 8.72 -11.49
N GLU A 24 -2.71 9.85 -11.44
CA GLU A 24 -2.97 11.03 -12.29
C GLU A 24 -2.82 10.71 -13.79
N THR A 25 -1.82 9.91 -14.15
CA THR A 25 -1.55 9.49 -15.54
C THR A 25 -2.32 8.24 -15.96
N ARG A 26 -3.25 7.75 -15.13
CA ARG A 26 -4.10 6.56 -15.40
C ARG A 26 -3.32 5.26 -15.65
N GLN A 27 -2.16 5.11 -15.03
CA GLN A 27 -1.32 3.92 -15.08
C GLN A 27 -1.66 2.95 -13.94
N TYR A 28 -2.88 2.41 -13.96
CA TYR A 28 -3.37 1.50 -12.91
C TYR A 28 -4.22 0.35 -13.43
N VAL A 29 -4.43 -0.64 -12.56
CA VAL A 29 -5.35 -1.77 -12.73
C VAL A 29 -6.29 -1.81 -11.52
N LEU A 30 -7.60 -1.75 -11.79
CA LEU A 30 -8.64 -1.70 -10.75
C LEU A 30 -9.08 -3.09 -10.27
N ASP A 31 -9.07 -4.06 -11.17
CA ASP A 31 -9.45 -5.45 -10.92
C ASP A 31 -8.30 -6.39 -11.30
N SER A 32 -7.76 -7.11 -10.31
CA SER A 32 -6.69 -8.09 -10.52
C SER A 32 -6.53 -9.02 -9.31
N ASP A 33 -6.20 -10.27 -9.57
CA ASP A 33 -5.75 -11.22 -8.55
C ASP A 33 -4.31 -10.88 -8.11
N TRP A 34 -4.17 -10.33 -6.89
CA TRP A 34 -2.88 -9.87 -6.39
C TRP A 34 -1.85 -11.01 -6.26
N GLY A 35 -2.28 -12.24 -5.96
CA GLY A 35 -1.36 -13.38 -5.86
C GLY A 35 -0.69 -13.72 -7.19
N LYS A 36 -1.33 -13.38 -8.31
CA LYS A 36 -0.80 -13.54 -9.67
C LYS A 36 -0.11 -12.29 -10.20
N ALA A 37 -0.62 -11.11 -9.84
CA ALA A 37 -0.14 -9.83 -10.37
C ALA A 37 1.13 -9.32 -9.67
N GLN A 38 1.33 -9.66 -8.39
CA GLN A 38 2.53 -9.23 -7.68
C GLN A 38 3.79 -9.79 -8.37
N PRO A 39 4.84 -8.98 -8.54
CA PRO A 39 6.02 -9.38 -9.29
C PRO A 39 6.81 -10.45 -8.52
N ARG A 40 7.11 -11.55 -9.19
CA ARG A 40 7.97 -12.63 -8.67
C ARG A 40 9.45 -12.29 -8.84
N ALA A 41 10.32 -13.16 -8.32
CA ALA A 41 11.77 -12.97 -8.35
C ALA A 41 12.30 -12.64 -9.77
N ASP A 42 11.83 -13.36 -10.79
CA ASP A 42 12.25 -13.16 -12.19
C ASP A 42 11.85 -11.79 -12.72
N ALA A 43 10.58 -11.38 -12.56
CA ALA A 43 10.12 -10.06 -12.98
C ALA A 43 10.89 -8.92 -12.27
N GLN A 44 11.23 -9.10 -10.99
CA GLN A 44 12.05 -8.14 -10.25
C GLN A 44 13.51 -8.13 -10.76
N ASN A 45 14.08 -9.29 -11.13
CA ASN A 45 15.42 -9.37 -11.74
C ASN A 45 15.43 -8.65 -13.09
N ASP A 46 14.46 -8.94 -13.96
CA ASP A 46 14.34 -8.34 -15.28
C ASP A 46 14.19 -6.81 -15.22
N TYR A 47 13.47 -6.32 -14.20
CA TYR A 47 13.36 -4.89 -13.94
C TYR A 47 14.70 -4.29 -13.53
N LEU A 48 15.37 -4.88 -12.53
CA LEU A 48 16.67 -4.39 -12.03
C LEU A 48 17.81 -4.51 -13.07
N ALA A 49 17.68 -5.38 -14.08
CA ALA A 49 18.62 -5.43 -15.20
C ALA A 49 18.58 -4.17 -16.09
N LYS A 50 17.50 -3.37 -16.00
CA LYS A 50 17.25 -2.20 -16.86
C LYS A 50 17.03 -0.91 -16.07
N HIS A 51 16.86 -1.01 -14.76
CA HIS A 51 16.48 0.09 -13.88
C HIS A 51 17.33 0.11 -12.63
N SER A 52 17.56 1.30 -12.10
CA SER A 52 18.27 1.52 -10.84
C SER A 52 17.49 1.02 -9.62
N TRP A 53 18.19 0.79 -8.52
CA TRP A 53 17.58 0.53 -7.22
C TRP A 53 16.69 1.69 -6.74
N GLN A 54 17.00 2.93 -7.13
CA GLN A 54 16.16 4.09 -6.85
C GLN A 54 14.81 4.03 -7.59
N GLU A 55 14.79 3.53 -8.82
CA GLU A 55 13.54 3.29 -9.54
C GLU A 55 12.75 2.12 -8.95
N TYR A 56 13.44 1.04 -8.58
CA TYR A 56 12.83 -0.10 -7.88
C TYR A 56 12.20 0.30 -6.53
N ALA A 57 12.88 1.16 -5.78
CA ALA A 57 12.39 1.71 -4.51
C ALA A 57 11.04 2.43 -4.67
N ARG A 58 10.76 3.02 -5.84
CA ARG A 58 9.51 3.77 -6.07
C ARG A 58 8.27 2.90 -6.03
N TRP A 59 8.41 1.60 -6.25
CA TRP A 59 7.31 0.64 -6.22
C TRP A 59 6.94 0.15 -4.81
N HIS A 60 7.65 0.62 -3.77
CA HIS A 60 7.56 0.10 -2.42
C HIS A 60 7.20 1.21 -1.41
N LEU A 61 6.35 0.90 -0.44
CA LEU A 61 5.93 1.87 0.59
C LEU A 61 6.78 1.80 1.88
N GLY A 62 7.62 0.77 2.04
CA GLY A 62 8.45 0.60 3.23
C GLY A 62 9.90 0.22 2.91
N LEU A 63 10.81 0.63 3.79
CA LEU A 63 12.22 0.23 3.78
C LEU A 63 12.59 -0.46 5.09
N THR A 64 13.09 -1.69 5.01
CA THR A 64 13.56 -2.48 6.16
C THR A 64 14.86 -1.89 6.70
N ASP A 65 14.87 -1.41 7.93
CA ASP A 65 16.09 -0.92 8.58
C ASP A 65 17.07 -2.08 8.83
N GLY A 66 18.36 -1.77 8.77
CA GLY A 66 19.44 -2.75 8.90
C GLY A 66 19.63 -3.69 7.70
N ALA A 67 18.71 -3.73 6.71
CA ALA A 67 18.96 -4.46 5.47
C ALA A 67 19.98 -3.70 4.61
N THR A 68 20.93 -4.43 4.02
CA THR A 68 21.95 -3.85 3.14
C THR A 68 21.30 -3.03 2.01
N ASP A 69 21.85 -1.86 1.73
CA ASP A 69 21.44 -1.07 0.56
C ASP A 69 21.54 -1.94 -0.70
N GLU A 70 20.72 -1.64 -1.72
CA GLU A 70 20.75 -2.36 -3.00
C GLU A 70 20.47 -3.88 -2.88
N THR A 71 19.60 -4.25 -1.95
CA THR A 71 19.06 -5.61 -1.85
C THR A 71 17.54 -5.59 -1.94
N LYS A 72 16.94 -6.62 -2.56
CA LYS A 72 15.47 -6.72 -2.66
C LYS A 72 14.78 -6.77 -1.31
N THR A 73 15.43 -7.38 -0.30
CA THR A 73 14.92 -7.49 1.08
C THR A 73 14.84 -6.15 1.81
N ARG A 74 15.55 -5.12 1.33
CA ARG A 74 15.44 -3.75 1.84
C ARG A 74 14.08 -3.12 1.54
N TYR A 75 13.37 -3.56 0.50
CA TYR A 75 12.14 -2.92 0.03
C TYR A 75 10.91 -3.77 0.34
N ALA A 76 9.90 -3.17 0.97
CA ALA A 76 8.69 -3.85 1.41
C ALA A 76 7.42 -3.12 0.95
N PHE A 77 6.28 -3.80 1.02
CA PHE A 77 4.96 -3.25 0.65
C PHE A 77 4.92 -2.78 -0.80
N ILE A 78 5.16 -3.70 -1.73
CA ILE A 78 5.00 -3.45 -3.16
C ILE A 78 3.52 -3.31 -3.52
N TYR A 79 3.17 -2.28 -4.28
CA TYR A 79 1.78 -1.94 -4.61
C TYR A 79 1.43 -2.09 -6.10
N GLY A 80 2.39 -2.48 -6.95
CA GLY A 80 2.22 -2.60 -8.40
C GLY A 80 3.02 -3.73 -9.01
N ASP A 81 2.82 -3.96 -10.30
CA ASP A 81 3.47 -5.03 -11.09
C ASP A 81 4.82 -4.59 -11.70
N LEU A 82 5.46 -3.54 -11.15
CA LEU A 82 6.62 -2.83 -11.70
C LEU A 82 6.36 -2.09 -13.03
N ARG A 83 5.10 -1.98 -13.45
CA ARG A 83 4.68 -1.21 -14.63
C ARG A 83 3.44 -0.35 -14.39
N ARG A 84 2.48 -0.84 -13.62
CA ARG A 84 1.22 -0.21 -13.25
C ARG A 84 0.96 -0.38 -11.77
N LEU A 85 0.24 0.57 -11.20
CA LEU A 85 -0.29 0.46 -9.84
C LEU A 85 -1.48 -0.50 -9.82
N HIS A 86 -1.60 -1.35 -8.80
CA HIS A 86 -2.74 -2.24 -8.65
C HIS A 86 -3.57 -1.85 -7.42
N ARG A 87 -4.89 -1.70 -7.60
CA ARG A 87 -5.82 -1.45 -6.47
C ARG A 87 -5.72 -2.55 -5.41
N THR A 88 -5.68 -3.81 -5.84
CA THR A 88 -5.51 -4.96 -4.94
C THR A 88 -4.13 -5.02 -4.29
N GLY A 89 -3.09 -4.47 -4.94
CA GLY A 89 -1.77 -4.26 -4.33
C GLY A 89 -1.79 -3.25 -3.18
N LEU A 90 -2.49 -2.11 -3.35
CA LEU A 90 -2.69 -1.15 -2.27
C LEU A 90 -3.49 -1.75 -1.09
N ILE A 91 -4.56 -2.50 -1.37
CA ILE A 91 -5.33 -3.21 -0.33
C ILE A 91 -4.45 -4.21 0.43
N ALA A 92 -3.62 -4.97 -0.28
CA ALA A 92 -2.67 -5.90 0.35
C ALA A 92 -1.66 -5.16 1.23
N CYS A 93 -1.18 -3.98 0.80
CA CYS A 93 -0.31 -3.15 1.62
C CYS A 93 -0.99 -2.68 2.91
N VAL A 94 -2.24 -2.19 2.83
CA VAL A 94 -3.02 -1.80 4.03
C VAL A 94 -3.13 -2.98 5.00
N TYR A 95 -3.58 -4.15 4.51
CA TYR A 95 -3.79 -5.33 5.35
C TYR A 95 -2.50 -5.77 6.06
N ARG A 96 -1.39 -5.94 5.33
CA ARG A 96 -0.12 -6.40 5.91
C ARG A 96 0.48 -5.36 6.85
N ALA A 97 0.38 -4.07 6.52
CA ALA A 97 0.89 -3.01 7.37
C ALA A 97 0.11 -2.96 8.70
N SER A 98 -1.21 -3.17 8.68
CA SER A 98 -2.01 -3.31 9.90
C SER A 98 -1.65 -4.57 10.70
N GLU A 99 -1.50 -5.71 10.04
CA GLU A 99 -1.11 -6.99 10.66
C GLU A 99 0.20 -6.86 11.45
N TRP A 100 1.19 -6.19 10.86
CA TRP A 100 2.51 -5.98 11.47
C TRP A 100 2.64 -4.67 12.25
N ARG A 101 1.53 -3.94 12.45
CA ARG A 101 1.45 -2.69 13.23
C ARG A 101 2.32 -1.55 12.69
N HIS A 102 2.58 -1.51 11.38
CA HIS A 102 3.27 -0.40 10.71
C HIS A 102 2.29 0.73 10.35
N LYS A 103 1.90 1.51 11.36
CA LYS A 103 0.81 2.48 11.22
C LYS A 103 1.03 3.53 10.12
N ASP A 104 2.25 4.01 9.95
CA ASP A 104 2.55 5.02 8.92
C ASP A 104 2.40 4.46 7.51
N ILE A 105 2.82 3.21 7.29
CA ILE A 105 2.68 2.51 5.99
C ILE A 105 1.21 2.19 5.74
N GLU A 106 0.47 1.75 6.76
CA GLU A 106 -0.97 1.51 6.68
C GLU A 106 -1.70 2.78 6.21
N LEU A 107 -1.44 3.91 6.86
CA LEU A 107 -2.07 5.19 6.51
C LEU A 107 -1.68 5.64 5.11
N ALA A 108 -0.41 5.53 4.73
CA ALA A 108 0.05 5.89 3.39
C ALA A 108 -0.61 5.03 2.31
N ALA A 109 -0.68 3.71 2.50
CA ALA A 109 -1.35 2.79 1.59
C ALA A 109 -2.86 3.09 1.50
N HIS A 110 -3.49 3.39 2.64
CA HIS A 110 -4.91 3.73 2.71
C HIS A 110 -5.22 5.04 1.95
N ASP A 111 -4.41 6.08 2.14
CA ASP A 111 -4.58 7.37 1.46
C ASP A 111 -4.45 7.24 -0.06
N LEU A 112 -3.50 6.41 -0.52
CA LEU A 112 -3.34 6.12 -1.95
C LEU A 112 -4.52 5.34 -2.51
N LEU A 113 -5.07 4.40 -1.74
CA LEU A 113 -6.25 3.65 -2.13
C LEU A 113 -7.47 4.57 -2.24
N GLN A 114 -7.68 5.46 -1.27
CA GLN A 114 -8.74 6.47 -1.33
C GLN A 114 -8.56 7.42 -2.51
N LEU A 115 -7.33 7.86 -2.79
CA LEU A 115 -7.04 8.70 -3.94
C LEU A 115 -7.39 7.99 -5.26
N LEU A 116 -6.97 6.73 -5.41
CA LEU A 116 -7.29 5.92 -6.58
C LEU A 116 -8.79 5.76 -6.74
N ASP A 117 -9.49 5.34 -5.70
CA ASP A 117 -10.93 5.10 -5.72
C ASP A 117 -11.71 6.38 -6.06
N LYS A 118 -11.23 7.54 -5.58
CA LYS A 118 -11.83 8.84 -5.90
C LYS A 118 -11.63 9.17 -7.37
N ALA A 119 -10.41 8.98 -7.88
CA ALA A 119 -10.07 9.24 -9.28
C ALA A 119 -10.84 8.33 -10.26
N THR A 120 -11.26 7.14 -9.82
CA THR A 120 -11.92 6.14 -10.66
C THR A 120 -13.41 5.99 -10.40
N GLY A 121 -13.98 6.77 -9.48
CA GLY A 121 -15.40 6.68 -9.11
C GLY A 121 -15.78 5.42 -8.31
N LEU A 122 -14.80 4.71 -7.75
CA LEU A 122 -15.00 3.51 -6.91
C LEU A 122 -15.18 3.86 -5.42
N MET A 123 -15.47 5.12 -5.10
CA MET A 123 -15.66 5.56 -3.72
C MET A 123 -16.71 4.67 -3.01
N PRO A 124 -16.44 4.25 -1.76
CA PRO A 124 -17.44 3.51 -1.00
C PRO A 124 -18.70 4.37 -0.87
N ARG A 125 -19.84 3.85 -1.34
CA ARG A 125 -21.14 4.47 -1.06
C ARG A 125 -21.32 4.48 0.45
N ARG A 126 -21.51 5.67 1.05
CA ARG A 126 -21.99 5.73 2.44
C ARG A 126 -23.28 4.95 2.53
N VAL A 127 -23.25 3.85 3.30
CA VAL A 127 -24.48 3.19 3.72
C VAL A 127 -25.17 4.18 4.66
N LYS A 128 -26.39 4.61 4.31
CA LYS A 128 -27.23 5.33 5.26
C LYS A 128 -27.58 4.33 6.36
N ALA A 129 -27.03 4.52 7.56
CA ALA A 129 -27.53 3.83 8.74
C ALA A 129 -28.94 4.38 9.00
N THR A 130 -29.96 3.68 8.52
CA THR A 130 -31.35 3.95 8.86
C THR A 130 -31.54 3.52 10.31
N LEU A 131 -31.28 4.43 11.25
CA LEU A 131 -31.75 4.30 12.62
C LEU A 131 -33.27 4.46 12.61
N GLN A 132 -33.99 3.35 12.47
CA GLN A 132 -35.41 3.28 12.82
C GLN A 132 -35.50 3.52 14.33
N ARG A 133 -35.75 4.78 14.72
CA ARG A 133 -36.27 5.09 16.05
C ARG A 133 -37.71 4.58 16.07
N SER A 134 -37.90 3.38 16.60
CA SER A 134 -39.24 2.93 17.00
C SER A 134 -39.68 3.81 18.17
N SER A 135 -40.63 4.70 17.91
CA SER A 135 -41.40 5.39 18.94
C SER A 135 -42.18 4.33 19.73
N LEU A 136 -41.74 4.08 20.96
CA LEU A 136 -42.55 3.47 22.00
C LEU A 136 -43.64 4.48 22.38
N THR A 137 -44.83 4.30 21.84
CA THR A 137 -46.08 4.83 22.40
C THR A 137 -47.08 3.69 22.42
N ASP A 138 -47.20 3.08 23.60
CA ASP A 138 -48.30 2.25 24.08
C ASP A 138 -48.09 2.22 25.62
N SER A 139 -48.98 2.62 26.50
CA SER A 139 -50.32 3.21 26.46
C SER A 139 -50.47 4.13 27.68
#